data_AF-A0A542ZH53-F1
#
_entry.id   AF-A0A542ZH53-F1
#
_cell.length_a   1.000
_cell.length_b   1.000
_cell.length_c   1.000
_cell.angle_alpha   90.00
_cell.angle_beta   90.00
_cell.angle_gamma   90.00
#
_symmetry.space_group_name_H-M   'P 1'
#
loop_
_entity.id
_entity.type
_entity.pdbx_description
1 polymer ?
#
loop_
_entity_poly.entity_id
_entity_poly.type
_entity_poly.pdbx_seq_one_letter_code
_entity_poly.pdbx_strand_id
1 'polypeptide(L)'
;MSSQTPQTDVRPHAQTTTPEATATGAAASLPLRLTGAALSVGVAWIHVVDQGGFPGSKTPTYVGIGYYVLELVAVLVAAALLFAPARQRVTGWFVAAGVALGPLVGYVLSRGPGLPSYTDDRGNWSEPLGLISLVVEGLLLLLSLAVLRSARRSA
;
A
#
# COMPACT_ATOMS: atom_id res chain seq x y z
N MET A 1 69.26 7.48 -32.80
CA MET A 1 68.05 6.64 -32.93
C MET A 1 67.40 6.61 -31.55
N SER A 2 66.42 7.48 -31.32
CA SER A 2 65.75 7.64 -30.02
C SER A 2 64.47 6.81 -30.01
N SER A 3 64.43 5.80 -29.15
CA SER A 3 63.30 4.87 -28.99
C SER A 3 62.19 5.56 -28.18
N GLN A 4 61.02 5.77 -28.78
CA GLN A 4 59.82 6.23 -28.08
C GLN A 4 59.08 5.04 -27.48
N THR A 5 58.81 5.08 -26.18
CA THR A 5 57.94 4.15 -25.45
C THR A 5 56.47 4.47 -25.73
N PRO A 6 55.55 3.49 -25.83
CA PRO A 6 54.13 3.77 -26.04
C PRO A 6 53.49 4.23 -24.71
N GLN A 7 52.92 5.44 -24.69
CA GLN A 7 51.99 5.83 -23.62
C GLN A 7 50.64 5.12 -23.84
N THR A 8 50.24 4.32 -22.86
CA THR A 8 48.89 3.79 -22.77
C THR A 8 47.95 4.87 -22.24
N ASP A 9 47.10 5.40 -23.13
CA ASP A 9 45.98 6.30 -22.81
C ASP A 9 44.92 5.52 -22.03
N VAL A 10 45.01 5.53 -20.70
CA VAL A 10 43.97 4.98 -19.82
C VAL A 10 42.90 6.06 -19.66
N ARG A 11 41.93 6.09 -20.56
CA ARG A 11 40.73 6.90 -20.37
C ARG A 11 39.91 6.35 -19.19
N PRO A 12 39.58 7.16 -18.17
CA PRO A 12 38.64 6.75 -17.15
C PRO A 12 37.25 6.61 -17.78
N HIS A 13 36.71 5.40 -17.78
CA HIS A 13 35.30 5.16 -18.08
C HIS A 13 34.46 5.84 -17.00
N ALA A 14 34.00 7.06 -17.28
CA ALA A 14 32.97 7.71 -16.51
C ALA A 14 31.72 6.82 -16.56
N GLN A 15 31.48 6.06 -15.51
CA GLN A 15 30.25 5.32 -15.29
C GLN A 15 29.13 6.34 -15.10
N THR A 16 28.48 6.70 -16.21
CA THR A 16 27.24 7.46 -16.19
C THR A 16 26.18 6.56 -15.57
N THR A 17 25.92 6.73 -14.27
CA THR A 17 24.79 6.09 -13.59
C THR A 17 23.51 6.72 -14.11
N THR A 18 22.96 6.14 -15.17
CA THR A 18 21.68 6.55 -15.74
C THR A 18 20.59 6.46 -14.67
N PRO A 19 19.83 7.55 -14.39
CA PRO A 19 18.69 7.53 -13.45
C PRO A 19 17.53 6.60 -13.90
N GLU A 20 17.66 6.00 -15.09
CA GLU A 20 16.63 5.27 -15.81
C GLU A 20 16.33 3.89 -15.22
N ALA A 21 17.27 3.29 -14.49
CA ALA A 21 17.10 1.96 -13.89
C ALA A 21 16.14 1.93 -12.67
N THR A 22 15.79 3.09 -12.09
CA THR A 22 15.07 3.14 -10.80
C THR A 22 13.55 2.98 -10.93
N ALA A 23 12.96 3.41 -12.06
CA ALA A 23 11.50 3.56 -12.17
C ALA A 23 10.75 2.23 -12.41
N THR A 24 11.30 1.34 -13.24
CA THR A 24 10.68 0.05 -13.63
C THR A 24 10.79 -1.00 -12.52
N GLY A 25 11.76 -0.84 -11.61
CA GLY A 25 12.02 -1.77 -10.51
C GLY A 25 11.05 -1.64 -9.32
N ALA A 26 10.41 -0.49 -9.12
CA ALA A 26 9.64 -0.23 -7.89
C ALA A 26 8.48 -1.23 -7.67
N ALA A 27 7.63 -1.45 -8.67
CA ALA A 27 6.52 -2.41 -8.57
C ALA A 27 6.99 -3.88 -8.53
N ALA A 28 8.18 -4.16 -9.05
CA ALA A 28 8.81 -5.49 -9.02
C ALA A 28 9.56 -5.75 -7.70
N SER A 29 9.94 -4.70 -6.98
CA SER A 29 10.83 -4.80 -5.82
C SER A 29 10.20 -5.63 -4.70
N LEU A 30 10.91 -6.68 -4.30
CA LEU A 30 10.46 -7.57 -3.24
C LEU A 30 10.25 -6.83 -1.90
N PRO A 31 11.12 -5.90 -1.47
CA PRO A 31 10.89 -5.16 -0.21
C PRO A 31 9.59 -4.36 -0.22
N LEU A 32 9.28 -3.60 -1.27
CA LEU A 32 8.03 -2.83 -1.31
C LEU A 32 6.82 -3.76 -1.33
N ARG A 33 6.90 -4.90 -2.03
CA ARG A 33 5.82 -5.89 -2.06
C ARG A 33 5.59 -6.54 -0.69
N LEU A 34 6.64 -6.89 0.02
CA LEU A 34 6.57 -7.40 1.39
C LEU A 34 5.96 -6.36 2.33
N THR A 35 6.41 -5.11 2.24
CA THR A 35 5.84 -4.00 3.04
C THR A 35 4.37 -3.78 2.73
N GLY A 36 3.97 -3.72 1.45
CA GLY A 36 2.57 -3.55 1.05
C GLY A 36 1.69 -4.71 1.50
N ALA A 37 2.18 -5.94 1.40
CA ALA A 37 1.48 -7.12 1.88
C ALA A 37 1.32 -7.12 3.41
N ALA A 38 2.39 -6.79 4.15
CA ALA A 38 2.35 -6.69 5.60
C ALA A 38 1.37 -5.61 6.08
N LEU A 39 1.39 -4.43 5.45
CA LEU A 39 0.45 -3.35 5.74
C LEU A 39 -0.99 -3.75 5.42
N SER A 40 -1.23 -4.45 4.31
CA SER A 40 -2.57 -4.94 3.94
C SER A 40 -3.10 -5.97 4.95
N VAL A 41 -2.25 -6.90 5.40
CA VAL A 41 -2.58 -7.83 6.50
C VAL A 41 -2.84 -7.06 7.80
N GLY A 42 -2.07 -5.99 8.07
CA GLY A 42 -2.30 -5.09 9.20
C GLY A 42 -3.68 -4.44 9.17
N VAL A 43 -4.12 -3.94 8.01
CA VAL A 43 -5.49 -3.40 7.83
C VAL A 43 -6.54 -4.46 8.16
N ALA A 44 -6.42 -5.66 7.60
CA ALA A 44 -7.34 -6.76 7.86
C ALA A 44 -7.40 -7.11 9.35
N TRP A 45 -6.24 -7.27 9.99
CA TRP A 45 -6.14 -7.57 11.41
C TRP A 45 -6.81 -6.51 12.29
N ILE A 46 -6.53 -5.23 12.04
CA ILE A 46 -7.11 -4.12 12.81
C ILE A 46 -8.64 -4.15 12.70
N HIS A 47 -9.17 -4.38 11.51
CA HIS A 47 -10.62 -4.39 11.29
C HIS A 47 -11.29 -5.61 11.92
N VAL A 48 -10.64 -6.79 11.90
CA VAL A 48 -11.10 -7.97 12.64
C VAL A 48 -11.20 -7.66 14.14
N VAL A 49 -10.16 -7.05 14.71
CA VAL A 49 -10.17 -6.65 16.13
C VAL A 49 -11.27 -5.63 16.40
N ASP A 50 -11.40 -4.62 15.54
CA ASP A 50 -12.37 -3.53 15.70
C ASP A 50 -13.84 -4.00 15.60
N GLN A 51 -14.13 -5.06 14.86
CA GLN A 51 -15.46 -5.70 14.84
C GLN A 51 -15.68 -6.76 15.92
N GLY A 52 -14.74 -6.95 16.84
CA GLY A 52 -14.86 -7.88 17.97
C GLY A 52 -14.40 -9.31 17.70
N GLY A 53 -13.61 -9.53 16.64
CA GLY A 53 -13.04 -10.85 16.29
C GLY A 53 -13.55 -11.40 14.96
N PHE A 54 -13.35 -12.70 14.73
CA PHE A 54 -13.80 -13.41 13.53
C PHE A 54 -14.49 -14.75 13.88
N PRO A 55 -15.82 -14.88 13.66
CA PRO A 55 -16.70 -13.85 13.14
C PRO A 55 -16.94 -12.74 14.17
N GLY A 56 -16.95 -11.50 13.70
CA GLY A 56 -17.29 -10.32 14.48
C GLY A 56 -18.68 -9.79 14.12
N SER A 57 -19.05 -8.65 14.69
CA SER A 57 -20.33 -8.01 14.39
C SER A 57 -20.26 -6.48 14.46
N LYS A 58 -20.88 -5.81 13.50
CA LYS A 58 -21.19 -4.38 13.53
C LYS A 58 -22.66 -4.18 13.14
N THR A 59 -23.33 -3.30 13.85
CA THR A 59 -24.67 -2.83 13.47
C THR A 59 -24.53 -1.42 12.93
N PRO A 60 -25.25 -1.05 11.85
CA PRO A 60 -26.18 -1.84 11.06
C PRO A 60 -25.46 -2.84 10.12
N THR A 61 -26.20 -3.83 9.61
CA THR A 61 -25.64 -4.97 8.84
C THR A 61 -24.73 -4.57 7.68
N TYR A 62 -25.03 -3.47 6.98
CA TYR A 62 -24.19 -3.04 5.85
C TYR A 62 -22.78 -2.61 6.31
N VAL A 63 -22.63 -2.10 7.53
CA VAL A 63 -21.31 -1.79 8.10
C VAL A 63 -20.55 -3.08 8.34
N GLY A 64 -21.17 -4.08 8.95
CA GLY A 64 -20.57 -5.40 9.13
C GLY A 64 -20.14 -6.06 7.81
N ILE A 65 -20.96 -5.96 6.76
CA ILE A 65 -20.59 -6.43 5.42
C ILE A 65 -19.35 -5.67 4.90
N GLY A 66 -19.28 -4.36 5.11
CA GLY A 66 -18.12 -3.53 4.75
C GLY A 66 -16.83 -4.03 5.38
N TYR A 67 -16.85 -4.40 6.67
CA TYR A 67 -15.70 -4.98 7.37
C TYR A 67 -15.26 -6.30 6.72
N TYR A 68 -16.18 -7.26 6.54
CA TYR A 68 -15.83 -8.54 5.92
C TYR A 68 -15.29 -8.40 4.50
N VAL A 69 -15.88 -7.50 3.69
CA VAL A 69 -15.39 -7.22 2.33
C VAL A 69 -13.99 -6.64 2.38
N LEU A 70 -13.75 -5.64 3.24
CA LEU A 70 -12.43 -5.02 3.39
C LEU A 70 -11.38 -6.05 3.80
N GLU A 71 -11.65 -6.86 4.83
CA GLU A 71 -10.74 -7.88 5.35
C GLU A 71 -10.37 -8.90 4.28
N LEU A 72 -11.38 -9.42 3.57
CA LEU A 72 -11.18 -10.34 2.48
C LEU A 72 -10.30 -9.72 1.38
N VAL A 73 -10.64 -8.51 0.93
CA VAL A 73 -9.89 -7.83 -0.14
C VAL A 73 -8.47 -7.49 0.31
N ALA A 74 -8.27 -7.13 1.57
CA ALA A 74 -6.96 -6.84 2.15
C ALA A 74 -6.05 -8.09 2.19
N VAL A 75 -6.60 -9.26 2.52
CA VAL A 75 -5.86 -10.53 2.46
C VAL A 75 -5.57 -10.93 1.00
N LEU A 76 -6.56 -10.79 0.11
CA LEU A 76 -6.39 -11.11 -1.32
C LEU A 76 -5.35 -10.21 -1.98
N VAL A 77 -5.32 -8.92 -1.65
CA VAL A 77 -4.33 -8.00 -2.21
C VAL A 77 -2.94 -8.28 -1.66
N ALA A 78 -2.80 -8.65 -0.38
CA ALA A 78 -1.52 -9.10 0.17
C ALA A 78 -0.98 -10.32 -0.61
N ALA A 79 -1.83 -11.32 -0.85
CA ALA A 79 -1.47 -12.48 -1.67
C ALA A 79 -1.12 -12.08 -3.12
N ALA A 80 -1.90 -11.18 -3.74
CA ALA A 80 -1.64 -10.70 -5.08
C ALA A 80 -0.30 -9.97 -5.19
N LEU A 81 0.06 -9.11 -4.22
CA LEU A 81 1.34 -8.42 -4.20
C LEU A 81 2.51 -9.41 -4.13
N LEU A 82 2.37 -10.53 -3.41
CA LEU A 82 3.44 -11.52 -3.23
C LEU A 82 3.53 -12.56 -4.36
N PHE A 83 2.41 -12.94 -4.95
CA PHE A 83 2.36 -14.12 -5.82
C PHE A 83 1.87 -13.83 -7.24
N ALA A 84 1.22 -12.69 -7.50
CA ALA A 84 0.73 -12.40 -8.83
C ALA A 84 1.89 -12.21 -9.85
N PRO A 85 1.69 -12.64 -11.12
CA PRO A 85 2.55 -12.30 -12.24
C PRO A 85 2.82 -10.79 -12.33
N ALA A 86 4.02 -10.42 -12.79
CA ALA A 86 4.46 -9.02 -12.84
C ALA A 86 3.43 -8.08 -13.52
N ARG A 87 2.84 -8.51 -14.64
CA ARG A 87 1.83 -7.75 -15.39
C ARG A 87 0.56 -7.40 -14.58
N GLN A 88 0.22 -8.20 -13.56
CA GLN A 88 -0.96 -8.04 -12.71
C GLN A 88 -0.66 -7.30 -11.41
N ARG A 89 0.62 -7.08 -11.06
CA ARG A 89 1.01 -6.42 -9.80
C ARG A 89 0.57 -4.96 -9.73
N VAL A 90 0.55 -4.27 -10.87
CA VAL A 90 0.04 -2.88 -10.93
C VAL A 90 -1.41 -2.83 -10.48
N THR A 91 -2.24 -3.78 -10.91
CA THR A 91 -3.63 -3.91 -10.44
C THR A 91 -3.68 -4.17 -8.94
N GLY A 92 -2.80 -5.03 -8.40
CA GLY A 92 -2.67 -5.25 -6.96
C GLY A 92 -2.41 -3.95 -6.18
N TRP A 93 -1.49 -3.10 -6.67
CA TRP A 93 -1.23 -1.80 -6.05
C TRP A 93 -2.40 -0.81 -6.14
N PHE A 94 -3.21 -0.85 -7.21
CA PHE A 94 -4.45 -0.08 -7.28
C PHE A 94 -5.48 -0.53 -6.24
N VAL A 95 -5.66 -1.85 -6.09
CA VAL A 95 -6.57 -2.40 -5.07
C VAL A 95 -6.07 -2.08 -3.67
N ALA A 96 -4.75 -2.14 -3.42
CA ALA A 96 -4.15 -1.79 -2.14
C ALA A 96 -4.41 -0.33 -1.75
N ALA A 97 -4.35 0.59 -2.72
CA ALA A 97 -4.75 1.98 -2.50
C ALA A 97 -6.24 2.10 -2.10
N GLY A 98 -7.11 1.28 -2.70
CA GLY A 98 -8.53 1.20 -2.32
C GLY A 98 -8.74 0.63 -0.91
N VAL A 99 -8.01 -0.43 -0.55
CA VAL A 99 -8.01 -1.04 0.80
C VAL A 99 -7.59 -0.03 1.87
N ALA A 100 -6.65 0.87 1.56
CA ALA A 100 -6.27 1.94 2.46
C ALA A 100 -7.29 3.09 2.48
N LEU A 101 -7.77 3.52 1.30
CA LEU A 101 -8.63 4.70 1.19
C LEU A 101 -10.04 4.46 1.76
N GLY A 102 -10.58 3.25 1.61
CA GLY A 102 -11.93 2.90 2.08
C GLY A 102 -12.11 3.16 3.58
N PRO A 103 -11.28 2.58 4.46
CA PRO A 103 -11.30 2.84 5.90
C PRO A 103 -11.02 4.28 6.30
N LEU A 104 -10.09 4.99 5.64
CA LEU A 104 -9.86 6.42 5.88
C LEU A 104 -11.14 7.23 5.67
N VAL A 105 -11.84 6.97 4.56
CA VAL A 105 -13.13 7.60 4.27
C VAL A 105 -14.17 7.17 5.29
N GLY A 106 -14.24 5.88 5.62
CA GLY A 106 -15.14 5.33 6.64
C GLY A 106 -14.96 6.00 8.00
N TYR A 107 -13.71 6.20 8.42
CA TYR A 107 -13.32 6.85 9.66
C TYR A 107 -13.82 8.30 9.72
N VAL A 108 -13.58 9.08 8.67
CA VAL A 108 -14.02 10.49 8.59
C VAL A 108 -15.55 10.57 8.56
N LEU A 109 -16.21 9.71 7.78
CA LEU A 109 -17.66 9.72 7.65
C LEU A 109 -18.35 9.27 8.94
N SER A 110 -17.87 8.23 9.61
CA SER A 110 -18.49 7.74 10.85
C SER A 110 -18.32 8.73 12.01
N ARG A 111 -17.17 9.41 12.10
CA ARG A 111 -16.83 10.33 13.20
C ARG A 111 -17.24 11.77 12.96
N GLY A 112 -17.44 12.17 11.71
CA GLY A 112 -17.95 13.49 11.33
C GLY A 112 -19.48 13.48 11.20
N PRO A 113 -20.02 13.41 9.97
CA PRO A 113 -21.47 13.46 9.74
C PRO A 113 -22.22 12.23 10.27
N GLY A 114 -21.54 11.10 10.52
CA GLY A 114 -22.14 9.78 10.72
C GLY A 114 -22.59 9.14 9.40
N LEU A 115 -22.85 7.84 9.44
CA LEU A 115 -23.39 7.07 8.33
C LEU A 115 -24.88 6.75 8.60
N PRO A 116 -25.68 6.37 7.58
CA PRO A 116 -27.09 6.02 7.76
C PRO A 116 -27.27 4.94 8.83
N SER A 117 -28.00 5.24 9.90
CA SER A 117 -28.19 4.33 11.05
C SER A 117 -26.90 3.85 11.73
N TYR A 118 -25.78 4.55 11.55
CA TYR A 118 -24.49 4.28 12.21
C TYR A 118 -23.87 5.60 12.66
N THR A 119 -24.13 5.95 13.92
CA THR A 119 -23.80 7.29 14.44
C THR A 119 -23.07 7.27 15.77
N ASP A 120 -22.82 6.07 16.30
CA ASP A 120 -22.31 5.86 17.65
C ASP A 120 -20.86 6.35 17.79
N ASP A 121 -20.12 6.39 16.67
CA ASP A 121 -18.74 6.89 16.61
C ASP A 121 -18.61 8.41 16.42
N ARG A 122 -19.71 9.17 16.33
CA ARG A 122 -19.61 10.62 16.08
C ARG A 122 -18.82 11.32 17.18
N GLY A 123 -17.84 12.13 16.77
CA GLY A 123 -16.94 12.85 17.68
C GLY A 123 -15.83 11.99 18.29
N ASN A 124 -15.83 10.66 18.09
CA ASN A 124 -14.80 9.76 18.62
C ASN A 124 -13.51 9.76 17.76
N TRP A 125 -12.91 10.94 17.57
CA TRP A 125 -11.69 11.14 16.77
C TRP A 125 -10.41 10.64 17.45
N SER A 126 -10.43 10.40 18.75
CA SER A 126 -9.24 9.98 19.50
C SER A 126 -9.21 8.49 19.82
N GLU A 127 -10.13 7.70 19.25
CA GLU A 127 -10.18 6.25 19.44
C GLU A 127 -8.82 5.61 19.13
N PRO A 128 -8.13 4.99 20.12
CA PRO A 128 -6.76 4.52 19.94
C PRO A 128 -6.58 3.54 18.78
N LEU A 129 -7.49 2.56 18.64
CA LEU A 129 -7.43 1.58 17.56
C LEU A 129 -7.64 2.26 16.19
N GLY A 130 -8.54 3.25 16.14
CA GLY A 130 -8.79 4.05 14.94
C GLY A 130 -7.55 4.85 14.52
N LEU A 131 -6.85 5.50 15.47
CA LEU A 131 -5.61 6.24 15.18
C LEU A 131 -4.49 5.31 14.67
N ILE A 132 -4.37 4.11 15.24
CA ILE A 132 -3.43 3.09 14.74
C ILE A 132 -3.80 2.68 13.31
N SER A 133 -5.09 2.50 13.02
CA SER A 133 -5.59 2.19 11.67
C SER A 133 -5.20 3.28 10.67
N LEU A 134 -5.41 4.56 11.01
CA LEU A 134 -5.06 5.70 10.15
C LEU A 134 -3.58 5.69 9.75
N VAL A 135 -2.68 5.32 10.67
CA VAL A 135 -1.24 5.23 10.37
C VAL A 135 -0.97 4.09 9.39
N VAL A 136 -1.51 2.90 9.64
CA VAL A 136 -1.29 1.73 8.77
C VAL A 136 -1.86 1.96 7.37
N GLU A 137 -3.09 2.48 7.28
CA GLU A 137 -3.76 2.83 6.04
C GLU A 137 -3.04 3.96 5.31
N GLY A 138 -2.65 5.01 6.03
CA GLY A 138 -1.90 6.13 5.47
C GLY A 138 -0.57 5.68 4.85
N LEU A 139 0.17 4.82 5.53
CA LEU A 139 1.41 4.23 5.00
C LEU A 139 1.15 3.37 3.77
N LEU A 140 0.11 2.52 3.79
CA LEU A 140 -0.28 1.69 2.64
C LEU A 140 -0.68 2.54 1.44
N LEU A 141 -1.43 3.62 1.67
CA LEU A 141 -1.87 4.54 0.62
C LEU A 141 -0.69 5.26 -0.01
N LEU A 142 0.19 5.86 0.81
CA LEU A 142 1.37 6.58 0.33
C LEU A 142 2.31 5.65 -0.47
N LEU A 143 2.56 4.45 0.05
CA LEU A 143 3.36 3.45 -0.65
C LEU A 143 2.73 3.06 -1.99
N SER A 144 1.44 2.77 -2.00
CA SER A 144 0.71 2.38 -3.22
C SER A 144 0.75 3.48 -4.27
N LEU A 145 0.50 4.74 -3.88
CA LEU A 145 0.55 5.88 -4.79
C LEU A 145 1.96 6.13 -5.33
N ALA A 146 3.00 5.98 -4.50
CA ALA A 146 4.38 6.12 -4.94
C ALA A 146 4.76 5.06 -5.99
N VAL A 147 4.39 3.80 -5.75
CA VAL A 147 4.65 2.70 -6.70
C VAL A 147 3.88 2.90 -8.00
N LEU A 148 2.59 3.26 -7.93
CA LEU A 148 1.76 3.52 -9.11
C LEU A 148 2.29 4.70 -9.93
N ARG A 149 2.74 5.77 -9.27
CA ARG A 149 3.37 6.92 -9.94
C ARG A 149 4.68 6.52 -10.62
N SER A 150 5.48 5.66 -10.01
CA SER A 150 6.70 5.13 -10.62
C SER A 150 6.39 4.29 -11.86
N ALA A 151 5.42 3.37 -11.75
CA ALA A 151 5.02 2.49 -12.85
C ALA A 151 4.50 3.27 -14.07
N ARG A 152 3.75 4.37 -13.85
CA ARG A 152 3.27 5.25 -14.93
C ARG A 152 4.39 6.00 -15.66
N ARG A 153 5.54 6.24 -15.02
CA ARG A 153 6.68 6.91 -15.65
C ARG A 153 7.52 5.96 -16.51
N SER A 154 7.36 4.66 -16.31
CA SER A 154 8.08 3.59 -17.02
C SER A 154 7.32 3.02 -18.22
N ALA A 155 6.06 3.43 -18.43
CA ALA A 155 5.20 3.03 -19.53
C ALA A 155 5.14 4.14 -20.57
#